data_AF-A0AAV0J299-F1
#
_entry.id   AF-A0AAV0J299-F1
#
_cell.length_a   1.000
_cell.length_b   1.000
_cell.length_c   1.000
_cell.angle_alpha   90.00
_cell.angle_beta   90.00
_cell.angle_gamma   90.00
#
_symmetry.space_group_name_H-M   'P 1'
#
loop_
_entity.id
_entity.type
_entity.pdbx_description
1 polymer ?
#
loop_
_entity_poly.entity_id
_entity_poly.type
_entity_poly.pdbx_seq_one_letter_code
_entity_poly.pdbx_strand_id
1 'polypeptide(L)'
;MVDLLCRNGQVEEAQVLVRNMPYEPDTAILGALLAGCKVRGDVKSAETVGKRAMESTAEESGVYALLSSIHADAGQWPEVQEAREKMDEMKIHKKTGISNYHAEAC
;
A
#
# COMPACT_ATOMS: atom_id res chain seq x y z
N MET A 1 -10.32 -6.30 -11.25
CA MET A 1 -9.55 -7.50 -11.64
C MET A 1 -8.38 -7.73 -10.69
N VAL A 2 -7.47 -6.76 -10.55
CA VAL A 2 -6.32 -6.85 -9.63
C VAL A 2 -6.75 -7.12 -8.18
N ASP A 3 -7.75 -6.39 -7.66
CA ASP A 3 -8.30 -6.61 -6.31
C ASP A 3 -8.77 -8.05 -6.07
N LEU A 4 -9.51 -8.62 -7.03
CA LEU A 4 -10.01 -10.00 -6.93
C LEU A 4 -8.87 -11.01 -6.86
N LEU A 5 -7.85 -10.86 -7.71
CA LEU A 5 -6.68 -11.73 -7.70
C LEU A 5 -5.92 -11.64 -6.37
N CYS A 6 -5.74 -10.42 -5.85
CA CYS A 6 -5.07 -10.21 -4.57
C CYS A 6 -5.84 -10.84 -3.39
N ARG A 7 -7.16 -10.70 -3.36
CA ARG A 7 -8.01 -11.29 -2.31
C ARG A 7 -8.10 -12.81 -2.37
N ASN A 8 -7.88 -13.40 -3.55
CA ASN A 8 -7.81 -14.85 -3.73
C ASN A 8 -6.40 -15.44 -3.50
N GLY A 9 -5.43 -14.62 -3.08
CA GLY A 9 -4.03 -15.05 -2.91
C GLY A 9 -3.25 -15.20 -4.22
N GLN A 10 -3.85 -14.86 -5.36
CA GLN A 10 -3.27 -14.88 -6.71
C GLN A 10 -2.48 -13.60 -6.99
N VAL A 11 -1.57 -13.25 -6.08
CA VAL A 11 -0.78 -12.00 -6.16
C VAL A 11 0.20 -12.04 -7.33
N GLU A 12 0.69 -13.21 -7.71
CA GLU A 12 1.58 -13.37 -8.87
C GLU A 12 0.84 -13.07 -10.18
N GLU A 13 -0.37 -13.61 -10.38
CA GLU A 13 -1.18 -13.24 -11.55
C GLU A 13 -1.56 -11.76 -11.54
N ALA A 14 -1.84 -11.20 -10.36
CA ALA A 14 -2.10 -9.77 -10.22
C ALA A 14 -0.91 -8.92 -10.68
N GLN A 15 0.32 -9.30 -10.33
CA GLN A 15 1.53 -8.60 -10.76
C GLN A 15 1.78 -8.75 -12.27
N VAL A 16 1.55 -9.93 -12.84
CA VAL A 16 1.68 -10.15 -14.28
C VAL A 16 0.69 -9.28 -15.04
N LEU A 17 -0.55 -9.19 -14.57
CA LEU A 17 -1.57 -8.33 -15.16
C LEU A 17 -1.13 -6.86 -15.13
N VAL A 18 -0.57 -6.41 -14.00
CA VAL A 18 -0.07 -5.03 -13.86
C VAL A 18 1.13 -4.74 -14.74
N ARG A 19 2.05 -5.70 -14.91
CA ARG A 19 3.20 -5.55 -15.83
C ARG A 19 2.79 -5.49 -17.30
N ASN A 20 1.67 -6.13 -17.66
CA ASN A 20 1.17 -6.16 -19.03
C ASN A 20 0.22 -5.01 -19.36
N MET A 21 -0.09 -4.11 -18.41
CA MET A 21 -0.93 -2.95 -18.69
C MET A 21 -0.17 -1.92 -19.54
N PRO A 22 -0.81 -1.32 -20.56
CA PRO A 22 -0.19 -0.30 -21.40
C PRO A 22 -0.11 1.08 -20.73
N TYR A 23 -0.58 1.20 -19.48
CA TYR A 23 -0.62 2.44 -18.69
C TYR A 23 -0.12 2.18 -17.27
N GLU A 24 0.35 3.25 -16.62
CA GLU A 24 0.82 3.24 -15.24
C GLU A 24 -0.32 2.81 -14.29
N PRO A 25 -0.08 1.86 -13.37
CA PRO A 25 -1.09 1.49 -12.38
C PRO A 25 -1.41 2.66 -11.44
N ASP A 26 -2.70 2.87 -11.17
CA ASP A 26 -3.15 3.87 -10.21
C ASP A 26 -2.96 3.41 -8.75
N THR A 27 -3.23 4.32 -7.81
CA THR A 27 -3.09 4.08 -6.37
C THR A 27 -3.98 2.94 -5.86
N ALA A 28 -5.14 2.74 -6.47
CA ALA A 28 -6.06 1.66 -6.13
C ALA A 28 -5.47 0.28 -6.51
N ILE A 29 -4.86 0.18 -7.69
CA ILE A 29 -4.20 -1.03 -8.18
C ILE A 29 -2.98 -1.37 -7.32
N LEU A 30 -2.16 -0.35 -6.97
CA LEU A 30 -1.00 -0.52 -6.10
C LEU A 30 -1.41 -0.90 -4.68
N GLY A 31 -2.46 -0.27 -4.14
CA GLY A 31 -3.03 -0.59 -2.83
C GLY A 31 -3.58 -2.02 -2.76
N ALA A 32 -4.26 -2.48 -3.81
CA ALA A 32 -4.74 -3.86 -3.92
C ALA A 32 -3.58 -4.89 -3.92
N LEU A 33 -2.53 -4.61 -4.69
CA LEU A 33 -1.33 -5.45 -4.72
C LEU A 33 -0.65 -5.52 -3.35
N LEU A 34 -0.48 -4.39 -2.66
CA LEU A 34 0.11 -4.36 -1.32
C LEU A 34 -0.76 -5.13 -0.31
N ALA A 35 -2.08 -4.99 -0.36
CA ALA A 35 -2.98 -5.75 0.48
C ALA A 35 -2.84 -7.27 0.25
N GLY A 36 -2.71 -7.70 -1.00
CA GLY A 36 -2.42 -9.09 -1.34
C GLY A 36 -1.06 -9.56 -0.81
N CYS A 37 -0.01 -8.74 -0.97
CA CYS A 37 1.33 -9.04 -0.45
C CYS A 37 1.32 -9.19 1.07
N LYS A 38 0.57 -8.32 1.78
CA LYS A 38 0.38 -8.40 3.23
C LYS A 38 -0.20 -9.74 3.66
N VAL A 39 -1.28 -10.20 3.00
CA VAL A 39 -1.94 -11.47 3.34
C VAL A 39 -1.01 -12.67 3.13
N ARG A 40 -0.13 -12.64 2.12
CA ARG A 40 0.85 -13.69 1.86
C ARG A 40 2.14 -13.58 2.68
N GLY A 41 2.39 -12.44 3.33
CA GLY A 41 3.69 -12.13 3.92
C GLY A 41 4.81 -11.95 2.89
N ASP A 42 4.48 -11.60 1.64
CA ASP A 42 5.44 -11.42 0.57
C ASP A 42 6.00 -9.99 0.58
N VAL A 43 6.99 -9.77 1.45
CA VAL A 43 7.58 -8.44 1.67
C VAL A 43 8.37 -7.96 0.46
N LYS A 44 9.03 -8.86 -0.28
CA LYS A 44 9.82 -8.48 -1.47
C LYS A 44 8.95 -7.90 -2.57
N SER A 45 7.80 -8.53 -2.80
CA SER A 45 6.80 -8.01 -3.72
C SER A 45 6.23 -6.68 -3.21
N ALA A 46 5.96 -6.57 -1.91
CA ALA A 46 5.46 -5.34 -1.31
C ALA A 46 6.44 -4.17 -1.49
N GLU A 47 7.74 -4.37 -1.28
CA GLU A 47 8.77 -3.34 -1.52
C GLU A 47 8.80 -2.87 -2.97
N THR A 48 8.70 -3.81 -3.92
CA THR A 48 8.73 -3.48 -5.35
C THR A 48 7.51 -2.64 -5.75
N VAL A 49 6.33 -3.02 -5.26
CA VAL A 49 5.08 -2.27 -5.48
C VAL A 49 5.14 -0.93 -4.76
N GLY A 50 5.67 -0.90 -3.54
CA GLY A 50 5.89 0.29 -2.73
C GLY A 50 6.76 1.32 -3.44
N LYS A 51 7.93 0.91 -3.95
CA LYS A 51 8.84 1.78 -4.72
C LYS A 51 8.17 2.38 -5.95
N ARG A 52 7.40 1.58 -6.70
CA ARG A 52 6.60 2.09 -7.82
C ARG A 52 5.55 3.10 -7.39
N ALA A 53 4.93 2.90 -6.23
CA ALA A 53 4.01 3.88 -5.65
C ALA A 53 4.70 5.15 -5.14
N MET A 54 6.02 5.13 -4.96
CA MET A 54 6.81 6.34 -4.68
C MET A 54 7.16 7.11 -5.95
N GLU A 55 7.41 6.38 -7.03
CA GLU A 55 7.77 6.96 -8.33
C GLU A 55 6.55 7.50 -9.07
N SER A 56 5.43 6.77 -9.02
CA SER A 56 4.12 7.31 -9.37
C SER A 56 3.72 8.26 -8.24
N THR A 57 3.31 9.49 -8.52
CA THR A 57 2.96 10.54 -7.54
C THR A 57 1.68 10.22 -6.76
N ALA A 58 1.60 9.02 -6.19
CA ALA A 58 0.55 8.54 -5.33
C ALA A 58 0.64 9.26 -3.99
N GLU A 59 0.23 10.53 -3.93
CA GLU A 59 0.11 11.31 -2.68
C GLU A 59 -0.89 10.69 -1.68
N GLU A 60 -1.49 9.54 -2.00
CA GLU A 60 -2.42 8.83 -1.16
C GLU A 60 -1.69 8.11 -0.01
N SER A 61 -1.73 8.75 1.16
CA SER A 61 -1.26 8.23 2.45
C SER A 61 -1.65 6.78 2.78
N GLY A 62 -2.67 6.22 2.14
CA GLY A 62 -3.11 4.84 2.32
C GLY A 62 -2.12 3.78 1.81
N VAL A 63 -1.47 4.02 0.68
CA VAL A 63 -0.53 3.05 0.06
C VAL A 63 0.73 2.93 0.92
N TYR A 64 1.26 4.06 1.39
CA TYR A 64 2.41 4.11 2.30
C TYR A 64 2.11 3.51 3.68
N ALA A 65 0.92 3.77 4.23
CA ALA A 65 0.51 3.16 5.50
C ALA A 65 0.42 1.63 5.39
N LEU A 66 -0.03 1.10 4.25
CA LEU A 66 -0.05 -0.33 3.95
C LEU A 66 1.37 -0.90 3.86
N LEU A 67 2.28 -0.24 3.13
CA LEU A 67 3.68 -0.66 3.02
C LEU A 67 4.38 -0.69 4.38
N SER A 68 4.23 0.38 5.18
CA SER A 68 4.79 0.47 6.53
C SER A 68 4.24 -0.63 7.44
N SER A 69 2.96 -0.96 7.32
CA SER A 69 2.36 -2.08 8.05
C SER A 69 2.96 -3.43 7.65
N ILE A 70 3.23 -3.65 6.36
CA ILE A 70 3.83 -4.92 5.89
C ILE A 70 5.23 -5.11 6.45
N HIS A 71 6.05 -4.06 6.45
CA HIS A 71 7.38 -4.10 7.07
C HIS A 71 7.30 -4.35 8.59
N ALA A 72 6.33 -3.76 9.28
CA ALA A 72 6.12 -3.99 10.70
C ALA A 72 5.70 -5.44 10.99
N ASP A 73 4.77 -5.99 10.19
CA ASP A 73 4.32 -7.38 10.30
C ASP A 73 5.46 -8.39 10.02
N ALA A 74 6.44 -8.00 9.19
CA ALA A 74 7.63 -8.78 8.90
C ALA A 74 8.77 -8.66 9.93
N GLY A 75 8.63 -7.78 10.93
CA GLY A 75 9.69 -7.48 11.90
C GLY A 75 10.87 -6.68 11.32
N GLN A 76 10.70 -6.11 10.13
CA GLN A 76 11.67 -5.28 9.40
C GLN A 76 11.57 -3.82 9.84
N TRP A 77 11.90 -3.57 11.11
CA TRP A 77 11.82 -2.24 11.73
C TRP A 77 12.67 -1.16 11.05
N PRO A 78 13.88 -1.44 10.51
CA PRO A 78 14.65 -0.46 9.73
C PRO A 78 13.90 0.04 8.50
N GLU A 79 13.20 -0.85 7.80
CA GLU A 79 12.43 -0.54 6.59
C GLU A 79 11.12 0.17 6.92
N VAL A 80 10.52 -0.10 8.08
CA VAL A 80 9.43 0.72 8.64
C VAL A 80 9.89 2.16 8.85
N GLN A 81 11.11 2.35 9.37
CA GLN A 81 11.65 3.67 9.64
C GLN A 81 11.97 4.41 8.34
N GLU A 82 12.60 3.75 7.36
CA GLU A 82 12.87 4.35 6.04
C GLU A 82 11.57 4.78 5.33
N ALA A 83 10.52 3.95 5.40
CA ALA A 83 9.22 4.31 4.85
C ALA A 83 8.59 5.53 5.55
N ARG A 84 8.74 5.64 6.87
CA ARG A 84 8.24 6.79 7.65
C ARG A 84 9.02 8.08 7.35
N GLU A 85 10.34 7.99 7.27
CA GLU A 85 11.20 9.12 6.91
C GLU A 85 10.84 9.65 5.52
N LYS A 86 10.64 8.76 4.55
CA LYS A 86 10.16 9.14 3.20
C LYS A 86 8.75 9.74 3.20
N MET A 87 7.83 9.25 4.03
CA MET A 87 6.50 9.86 4.19
C MET A 87 6.59 11.29 4.73
N ASP A 88 7.49 11.55 5.68
CA ASP A 88 7.74 12.87 6.24
C ASP A 88 8.42 13.80 5.22
N GLU A 89 9.41 13.31 4.46
CA GLU A 89 10.05 14.05 3.36
C GLU A 89 9.07 14.45 2.27
N MET A 90 8.15 13.54 1.91
CA MET A 90 7.13 13.78 0.90
C MET A 90 5.91 14.57 1.42
N LYS A 91 5.92 15.01 2.69
CA LYS A 91 4.78 15.70 3.36
C LYS A 91 3.47 14.93 3.24
N ILE A 92 3.53 13.60 3.22
CA ILE A 92 2.36 12.74 3.13
C ILE A 92 1.72 12.68 4.52
N HIS A 93 0.95 13.71 4.83
CA HIS A 93 0.12 13.72 6.03
C HIS A 93 -1.03 12.74 5.83
N LYS A 94 -1.15 11.75 6.74
CA LYS A 94 -2.36 10.95 6.88
C LYS A 94 -3.54 11.92 6.87
N LYS A 95 -4.39 11.86 5.84
CA LYS A 95 -5.74 12.41 5.94
C LYS A 95 -6.49 11.44 6.83
N THR A 96 -6.31 11.60 8.14
CA THR A 96 -7.04 10.83 9.14
C THR A 96 -8.51 11.11 8.86
N GLY A 97 -9.24 10.11 8.35
CA GLY A 97 -10.69 10.18 8.29
C GLY A 97 -11.18 10.30 9.71
N ILE A 98 -11.49 11.53 10.14
CA ILE A 98 -12.14 11.78 11.42
C ILE A 98 -13.58 11.33 11.22
N SER A 99 -13.90 10.11 11.65
CA SER A 99 -15.29 9.72 11.81
C SER A 99 -15.80 10.41 13.06
N ASN A 100 -16.38 11.61 12.89
CA ASN A 100 -17.14 12.26 13.94
C ASN A 100 -18.39 11.42 14.17
N TYR A 101 -18.30 10.41 15.05
CA TYR A 101 -19.49 9.91 15.73
C TYR A 101 -19.98 11.06 16.61
N HIS A 102 -20.90 11.87 16.06
CA HIS A 102 -21.77 12.71 16.86
C HIS A 102 -22.66 11.74 17.65
N ALA A 103 -22.19 11.33 18.83
CA ALA A 103 -23.06 10.77 19.84
C ALA A 103 -23.91 11.95 20.34
N GLU A 104 -25.08 12.12 19.74
CA GLU A 104 -26.13 12.97 20.28
C GLU A 104 -26.48 12.40 21.67
N ALA A 105 -26.15 13.18 22.71
CA ALA A 105 -26.55 12.92 24.07
C ALA A 105 -28.07 13.10 24.19
N CYS A 106 -28.73 12.10 24.76
CA CYS A 106 -30.13 12.17 25.18
C CYS A 106 -30.26 12.92 26.52
#